data_AF-A0A968TEK8-F1
#
_entry.id   AF-A0A968TEK8-F1
#
_cell.length_a   1.000
_cell.length_b   1.000
_cell.length_c   1.000
_cell.angle_alpha   90.00
_cell.angle_beta   90.00
_cell.angle_gamma   90.00
#
_symmetry.space_group_name_H-M   'P 1'
#
loop_
_entity.id
_entity.type
_entity.pdbx_description
1 polymer ?
#
loop_
_entity_poly.entity_id
_entity_poly.type
_entity_poly.pdbx_seq_one_letter_code
_entity_poly.pdbx_strand_id
1 'polypeptide(L)'
;MSDLIYDKRTGQYRAKNGQFVSRARVLADVQKVSVRLTTQLERETERLIAGSQSLISWQQRTARMLRESHQQIGVLAAGGKKHLQQNPGDRVK
;
A
#
# COMPACT_ATOMS: atom_id res chain seq x y z
N MET A 1 0.59 -7.74 -8.58
CA MET A 1 0.77 -7.65 -7.11
C MET A 1 2.01 -8.45 -6.75
N SER A 2 2.82 -7.98 -5.80
CA SER A 2 4.07 -8.65 -5.41
C SER A 2 3.76 -9.98 -4.71
N ASP A 3 4.35 -11.07 -5.20
CA ASP A 3 4.12 -12.45 -4.76
C ASP A 3 4.92 -12.81 -3.49
N LEU A 4 4.89 -11.90 -2.50
CA LEU A 4 5.65 -12.00 -1.26
C LEU A 4 4.77 -12.53 -0.12
N ILE A 5 5.21 -13.63 0.49
CA ILE A 5 4.55 -14.29 1.62
C ILE A 5 5.47 -14.17 2.83
N TYR A 6 5.01 -13.61 3.93
CA TYR A 6 5.85 -13.53 5.13
C TYR A 6 5.84 -14.84 5.92
N ASP A 7 7.03 -15.39 6.12
CA ASP A 7 7.30 -16.50 7.00
C ASP A 7 7.54 -16.01 8.43
N LYS A 8 6.60 -16.34 9.30
CA LYS A 8 6.54 -15.88 10.70
C LYS A 8 7.47 -16.67 11.60
N ARG A 9 7.83 -17.87 11.19
CA ARG A 9 8.78 -18.71 11.93
C ARG A 9 10.19 -18.14 11.83
N THR A 10 10.52 -17.54 10.68
CA THR A 10 11.87 -17.05 10.40
C THR A 10 11.96 -15.53 10.37
N GLY A 11 10.83 -14.80 10.42
CA GLY A 11 10.80 -13.35 10.33
C GLY A 11 11.22 -12.81 8.95
N GLN A 12 11.07 -13.62 7.90
CA GLN A 12 11.57 -13.30 6.56
C GLN A 12 10.47 -13.45 5.51
N TYR A 13 10.62 -12.76 4.38
CA TYR A 13 9.73 -12.90 3.24
C TYR A 13 10.15 -14.08 2.38
N ARG A 14 9.16 -14.79 1.83
CA ARG A 14 9.32 -15.83 0.83
C ARG A 14 8.59 -15.44 -0.45
N ALA A 15 9.11 -15.87 -1.59
CA ALA A 15 8.37 -15.83 -2.84
C ALA A 15 7.36 -16.99 -2.87
N LYS A 16 6.41 -16.96 -3.81
CA LYS A 16 5.44 -18.05 -4.01
C LYS A 16 6.06 -19.45 -4.17
N ASN A 17 7.28 -19.53 -4.69
CA ASN A 17 8.04 -20.77 -4.82
C ASN A 17 8.67 -21.25 -3.49
N GLY A 18 8.39 -20.58 -2.37
CA GLY A 18 8.90 -20.91 -1.05
C GLY A 18 10.31 -20.42 -0.76
N GLN A 19 11.03 -19.83 -1.72
CA GLN A 19 12.39 -19.32 -1.49
C GLN A 19 12.38 -18.03 -0.68
N PHE A 20 13.39 -17.82 0.17
CA PHE A 20 13.55 -16.55 0.87
C PHE A 20 13.84 -15.41 -0.10
N VAL A 21 13.28 -14.25 0.21
CA VAL A 21 13.42 -13.02 -0.57
C VAL A 21 14.35 -12.09 0.16
N SER A 22 15.34 -11.55 -0.55
CA SER A 22 16.28 -10.60 0.02
C SER A 22 15.57 -9.31 0.46
N ARG A 23 16.10 -8.69 1.50
CA ARG A 23 15.61 -7.38 1.98
C ARG A 23 15.61 -6.33 0.86
N ALA A 24 16.62 -6.33 -0.02
CA ALA A 24 16.71 -5.44 -1.17
C ALA A 24 15.50 -5.59 -2.11
N ARG A 25 15.03 -6.82 -2.34
CA ARG A 25 13.85 -7.07 -3.18
C ARG A 25 12.56 -6.59 -2.51
N VAL A 26 12.41 -6.80 -1.21
CA VAL A 26 11.26 -6.27 -0.44
C VAL A 26 11.22 -4.75 -0.52
N LEU A 27 12.36 -4.08 -0.32
CA LEU A 27 12.48 -2.62 -0.43
C LEU A 27 12.17 -2.12 -1.84
N ALA A 28 12.63 -2.81 -2.88
CA ALA A 28 12.31 -2.47 -4.26
C ALA A 28 10.80 -2.56 -4.53
N ASP A 29 10.11 -3.54 -3.95
CA ASP A 29 8.66 -3.66 -4.11
C ASP A 29 7.89 -2.59 -3.31
N VAL A 30 8.37 -2.18 -2.13
CA VAL A 30 7.86 -1.00 -1.41
C VAL A 30 8.06 0.27 -2.22
N GLN A 31 9.24 0.47 -2.81
CA GLN A 31 9.54 1.63 -3.65
C GLN A 31 8.60 1.70 -4.85
N LYS A 32 8.31 0.57 -5.52
CA LYS A 32 7.34 0.52 -6.61
C LYS A 32 5.94 0.96 -6.17
N VAL A 33 5.50 0.57 -4.97
CA VAL A 33 4.21 1.01 -4.43
C VAL A 33 4.21 2.53 -4.22
N SER A 34 5.29 3.08 -3.64
CA SER A 34 5.43 4.51 -3.42
C SER A 34 5.42 5.31 -4.72
N VAL A 35 6.23 4.92 -5.71
CA VAL A 35 6.29 5.60 -7.02
C VAL A 35 4.93 5.59 -7.71
N ARG A 36 4.25 4.44 -7.73
CA ARG A 36 2.92 4.33 -8.34
C ARG A 36 1.89 5.20 -7.64
N LEU A 37 1.90 5.26 -6.30
CA LEU A 37 1.02 6.14 -5.54
C LEU A 37 1.28 7.60 -5.92
N THR A 38 2.55 8.04 -5.93
CA THR A 38 2.92 9.40 -6.33
C THR A 38 2.38 9.75 -7.71
N THR A 39 2.63 8.91 -8.72
CA THR A 39 2.11 9.13 -10.08
C THR A 39 0.58 9.18 -10.14
N GLN A 40 -0.12 8.39 -9.31
CA GLN A 40 -1.58 8.42 -9.26
C GLN A 40 -2.09 9.73 -8.64
N LEU A 41 -1.48 10.18 -7.54
CA LEU A 41 -1.85 11.42 -6.87
C LEU A 41 -1.58 12.66 -7.74
N GLU A 42 -0.47 12.66 -8.48
CA GLU A 42 -0.14 13.70 -9.46
C GLU A 42 -1.25 13.80 -10.52
N ARG A 43 -1.64 12.68 -11.13
CA ARG A 43 -2.72 12.65 -12.13
C ARG A 43 -4.06 13.11 -11.59
N GLU A 44 -4.42 12.73 -10.36
CA GLU A 44 -5.65 13.22 -9.75
C GLU A 44 -5.59 14.74 -9.52
N THR A 45 -4.42 15.26 -9.14
CA THR A 45 -4.20 16.70 -8.94
C THR A 45 -4.25 17.46 -10.26
N GLU A 46 -3.65 16.94 -11.33
CA GLU A 46 -3.76 17.50 -12.68
C GLU A 46 -5.23 17.55 -13.15
N ARG A 47 -5.99 16.49 -12.88
CA ARG A 47 -7.44 16.44 -13.19
C ARG A 47 -8.22 17.50 -12.44
N LEU A 48 -7.87 17.78 -11.18
CA LEU A 48 -8.48 18.84 -10.39
C LEU A 48 -8.15 20.22 -10.98
N ILE A 49 -6.88 20.47 -11.29
CA ILE A 49 -6.41 21.74 -11.90
C ILE A 49 -7.10 21.98 -13.25
N ALA A 50 -7.26 20.95 -14.07
CA ALA A 50 -7.96 21.02 -15.36
C ALA A 50 -9.48 21.21 -15.23
N GLY A 51 -10.04 21.20 -14.00
CA GLY A 51 -11.48 21.30 -13.78
C GLY A 51 -12.27 20.04 -14.18
N SER A 52 -11.59 18.94 -14.51
CA SER A 52 -12.21 17.68 -14.92
C SER A 52 -12.80 16.88 -13.76
N GLN A 53 -12.53 17.28 -12.51
CA GLN A 53 -13.16 16.76 -11.32
C GLN A 53 -13.35 17.85 -10.26
N SER A 54 -14.29 17.66 -9.33
CA SER A 54 -14.50 18.54 -8.19
C SER A 54 -13.47 18.29 -7.08
N LEU A 55 -13.26 19.30 -6.24
CA LEU A 55 -12.42 19.19 -5.04
C LEU A 55 -12.84 18.03 -4.14
N ILE A 56 -14.15 17.84 -3.96
CA ILE A 56 -14.69 16.74 -3.13
C ILE A 56 -14.34 15.37 -3.74
N SER A 57 -14.48 15.21 -5.05
CA SER A 57 -14.13 13.94 -5.71
C SER A 57 -12.64 13.65 -5.60
N TRP A 58 -11.80 14.67 -5.81
CA TRP A 58 -10.36 14.57 -5.65
C TRP A 58 -9.95 14.17 -4.22
N GLN A 59 -10.55 14.78 -3.19
CA GLN A 59 -10.30 14.44 -1.78
C GLN A 59 -10.64 12.98 -1.48
N GLN A 60 -11.82 12.52 -1.92
CA GLN A 60 -12.27 11.15 -1.70
C GLN A 60 -11.38 10.11 -2.40
N ARG A 61 -10.97 10.39 -3.64
CA ARG A 61 -10.07 9.53 -4.43
C ARG A 61 -8.69 9.46 -3.79
N THR A 62 -8.11 10.61 -3.46
CA THR A 62 -6.80 10.72 -2.81
C THR A 62 -6.78 9.99 -1.47
N ALA A 63 -7.78 10.20 -0.61
CA ALA A 63 -7.88 9.51 0.67
C ALA A 63 -7.97 7.98 0.52
N ARG A 64 -8.69 7.50 -0.49
CA ARG A 64 -8.78 6.07 -0.80
C ARG A 64 -7.43 5.50 -1.25
N MET A 65 -6.76 6.16 -2.19
CA MET A 65 -5.45 5.74 -2.71
C MET A 65 -4.38 5.67 -1.60
N LEU A 66 -4.38 6.65 -0.71
CA LEU A 66 -3.50 6.68 0.46
C LEU A 66 -3.78 5.51 1.40
N ARG A 67 -5.05 5.24 1.71
CA ARG A 67 -5.44 4.11 2.57
C ARG A 67 -5.03 2.76 1.97
N GLU A 68 -5.31 2.54 0.70
CA GLU A 68 -4.96 1.30 0.01
C GLU A 68 -3.43 1.09 -0.05
N SER A 69 -2.69 2.16 -0.32
CA SER A 69 -1.22 2.10 -0.37
C SER A 69 -0.61 1.87 1.02
N HIS A 70 -1.17 2.50 2.05
CA HIS A 70 -0.78 2.25 3.43
C HIS A 70 -1.00 0.78 3.81
N GLN A 71 -2.15 0.20 3.45
CA GLN A 71 -2.41 -1.22 3.67
C GLN A 71 -1.42 -2.12 2.91
N GLN A 72 -1.09 -1.80 1.65
CA GLN A 72 -0.12 -2.54 0.85
C GLN A 72 1.28 -2.49 1.46
N ILE A 73 1.73 -1.30 1.89
CA ILE A 73 3.02 -1.13 2.58
C ILE A 73 3.00 -1.86 3.93
N GLY A 74 1.91 -1.78 4.70
CA GLY A 74 1.75 -2.50 5.96
C GLY A 74 1.86 -4.02 5.80
N VAL A 75 1.29 -4.57 4.73
CA VAL A 75 1.45 -5.99 4.36
C VAL A 75 2.90 -6.32 4.02
N LEU A 76 3.57 -5.44 3.26
CA LEU A 76 4.98 -5.60 2.85
C LEU A 76 6.00 -5.33 3.96
N ALA A 77 5.63 -4.62 5.03
CA ALA A 77 6.54 -4.27 6.12
C ALA A 77 6.35 -5.12 7.38
N ALA A 78 5.12 -5.55 7.70
CA ALA A 78 4.80 -6.17 9.00
C ALA A 78 4.58 -7.69 8.96
N GLY A 79 4.79 -8.32 7.82
CA GLY A 79 4.69 -9.76 7.74
C GLY A 79 3.30 -10.37 7.94
N GLY A 80 2.25 -9.65 7.55
CA GLY A 80 0.90 -10.20 7.36
C GLY A 80 0.28 -11.00 8.51
N LYS A 81 0.45 -10.67 9.82
CA LYS A 81 -0.36 -11.35 10.87
C LYS A 81 -1.33 -10.52 11.71
N LYS A 82 -1.33 -9.18 11.73
CA LYS A 82 -2.25 -8.46 12.64
C LYS A 82 -2.86 -7.13 12.16
N HIS A 83 -2.35 -6.48 11.12
CA HIS A 83 -2.62 -5.04 10.92
C HIS A 83 -3.80 -4.64 10.02
N LEU A 84 -4.55 -5.59 9.46
CA LEU A 84 -5.79 -5.28 8.69
C LEU A 84 -7.08 -5.48 9.48
N GLN A 85 -7.01 -6.02 10.72
CA GLN A 85 -8.20 -6.21 11.57
C GLN A 85 -8.54 -5.01 12.45
N GLN A 86 -7.86 -3.87 12.28
CA GLN A 86 -8.30 -2.61 12.89
C GLN A 86 -8.80 -1.71 11.76
N ASN A 87 -10.12 -1.69 11.57
CA ASN A 87 -10.74 -0.54 10.94
C ASN A 87 -10.33 0.70 11.76
N PRO A 88 -9.94 1.81 11.12
CA PRO A 88 -9.79 3.08 11.82
C PRO A 88 -11.12 3.62 12.40
N GLY A 89 -12.25 2.93 12.19
CA GLY A 89 -13.57 3.24 12.72
C GLY A 89 -14.06 2.38 13.89
N ASP A 90 -13.34 1.32 14.30
CA ASP A 90 -13.82 0.40 15.36
C ASP A 90 -13.45 0.84 16.79
N ARG A 91 -13.11 2.13 16.99
CA ARG A 91 -12.93 2.73 18.32
C ARG A 91 -13.98 3.80 18.60
N VAL A 92 -15.26 3.44 18.48
CA VAL A 92 -16.33 4.12 19.21
C VAL A 92 -17.33 3.06 19.64
N LYS A 93 -17.12 2.51 20.85
CA LYS A 93 -18.13 2.09 21.81
C LYS A 93 -17.46 1.79 23.14
#